data_AF-L0RUK6-F1
#
_entry.id   AF-L0RUK6-F1
#
_cell.length_a   1.000
_cell.length_b   1.000
_cell.length_c   1.000
_cell.angle_alpha   90.00
_cell.angle_beta   90.00
_cell.angle_gamma   90.00
#
_symmetry.space_group_name_H-M   'P 1'
#
loop_
_entity.id
_entity.type
_entity.pdbx_description
1 polymer ?
#
loop_
_entity_poly.entity_id
_entity_poly.type
_entity_poly.pdbx_seq_one_letter_code
_entity_poly.pdbx_strand_id
1 'polypeptide(L)'
;MLFIFSIYNIDTGTLLWKSNISFWRKLINIFVSLSGFLGVISIYLFAKKSNIAYIAAILNALLYCLFSFTNGLVIDGFLQIIYIFILLILYIKQYINKNKKIYLIRNSIYSSILFVFYFLVFFIAFYFLNPLTNSIIGKILNIDYLEFGSNFNYKIISAILLAIFNSVSVVALTMMAAGFRDSWIIWCIKNILCFIFFSGIAFLSFVAIIVNFIYFIVSIYLYLVTSKDKSFKIAFIGMGASGKSTIIGKIGNFLKEYNIKVIHERNIDEKYENYMKDLKKYGYKTQKIFFKDRYKQIKEMQQYERSLIDRHMIDDFLYPKVLMDIKCFTKLQRFKWNFYYKVKYYFLLSIQPKVDLTFVILRNYKEIKKNREKASEDKEDKEEERRKLELKNDEFFKAINQEYLDDNNTLNPFFEKKLKYFSKKYYVFINEEWENSTKEIKEIIMEGISNDG
;
A
#
# COMPACT_ATOMS: atom_id res chain seq x y z
N MET A 1 -17.78 28.56 17.79
CA MET A 1 -16.86 28.12 18.87
C MET A 1 -15.39 28.40 18.52
N LEU A 2 -14.80 27.79 17.48
CA LEU A 2 -13.42 28.06 17.06
C LEU A 2 -13.10 29.55 16.87
N PHE A 3 -13.97 30.27 16.18
CA PHE A 3 -13.82 31.71 15.97
C PHE A 3 -13.86 32.52 17.28
N ILE A 4 -14.73 32.15 18.23
CA ILE A 4 -14.86 32.83 19.52
C ILE A 4 -13.59 32.64 20.37
N PHE A 5 -13.03 31.43 20.36
CA PHE A 5 -11.76 31.15 21.05
C PHE A 5 -10.53 31.70 20.34
N SER A 6 -10.61 32.01 19.04
CA SER A 6 -9.53 32.73 18.35
C SER A 6 -9.46 34.23 18.69
N ILE A 7 -10.50 34.78 19.31
CA ILE A 7 -10.57 36.20 19.69
C ILE A 7 -10.54 36.40 21.21
N TYR A 8 -10.37 35.33 22.00
CA TYR A 8 -10.31 35.36 23.46
C TYR A 8 -9.02 34.71 23.96
N ASN A 9 -8.22 35.46 24.72
CA ASN A 9 -7.02 34.93 25.35
C ASN A 9 -7.37 34.42 26.75
N ILE A 10 -7.22 33.10 26.96
CA ILE A 10 -7.56 32.43 28.21
C ILE A 10 -6.55 32.79 29.31
N ASP A 11 -5.26 32.92 28.97
CA ASP A 11 -4.21 33.22 29.94
C ASP A 11 -4.39 34.61 30.57
N THR A 12 -4.93 35.56 29.80
CA THR A 12 -5.13 36.95 30.25
C THR A 12 -6.58 37.30 30.55
N GLY A 13 -7.52 36.36 30.41
CA GLY A 13 -8.97 36.57 30.62
C GLY A 13 -9.58 37.71 29.77
N THR A 14 -8.94 38.10 28.67
CA THR A 14 -9.27 39.30 27.90
C THR A 14 -9.47 38.97 26.43
N LEU A 15 -10.38 39.72 25.79
CA LEU A 15 -10.54 39.68 24.34
C LEU A 15 -9.21 40.08 23.69
N LEU A 16 -8.71 39.27 22.76
CA LEU A 16 -7.48 39.52 21.98
C LEU A 16 -7.51 40.91 21.35
N TRP A 17 -8.69 41.39 20.94
CA TRP A 17 -8.86 42.72 20.38
C TRP A 17 -8.57 43.86 21.36
N LYS A 18 -8.77 43.63 22.67
CA LYS A 18 -8.44 44.57 23.76
C LYS A 18 -7.01 44.44 24.25
N SER A 19 -6.29 43.39 23.86
CA SER A 19 -4.87 43.21 24.23
C SER A 19 -3.94 44.10 23.39
N ASN A 20 -2.79 44.47 23.97
CA ASN A 20 -1.78 45.34 23.33
C ASN A 20 -0.90 44.60 22.30
N ILE A 21 -1.45 43.55 21.69
CA ILE A 21 -0.79 42.73 20.67
C ILE A 21 -0.92 43.41 19.31
N SER A 22 0.07 43.24 18.42
CA SER A 22 0.03 43.80 17.07
C SER A 22 -1.19 43.31 16.27
N PHE A 23 -1.74 44.19 15.42
CA PHE A 23 -2.90 43.88 14.57
C PHE A 23 -2.66 42.63 13.70
N TRP A 24 -1.44 42.45 13.19
CA TRP A 24 -1.04 41.27 12.42
C TRP A 24 -1.21 39.97 13.19
N ARG A 25 -0.77 39.90 14.46
CA ARG A 25 -0.93 38.70 15.30
C ARG A 25 -2.41 38.40 15.61
N LYS A 26 -3.25 39.45 15.73
CA LYS A 26 -4.71 39.28 15.88
C LYS A 26 -5.34 38.64 14.64
N LEU A 27 -4.96 39.11 13.44
CA LEU A 27 -5.41 38.51 12.16
C LEU A 27 -4.96 37.04 12.02
N ILE A 28 -3.72 36.74 12.40
CA ILE A 28 -3.18 35.39 12.31
C ILE A 28 -3.97 34.40 13.18
N ASN A 29 -4.39 34.77 14.39
CA ASN A 29 -5.25 33.90 15.21
C ASN A 29 -6.61 33.60 14.56
N ILE A 30 -7.19 34.55 13.82
CA ILE A 30 -8.40 34.32 13.03
C ILE A 30 -8.10 33.35 11.87
N PHE A 31 -6.97 33.54 11.20
CA PHE A 31 -6.53 32.63 10.12
C PHE A 31 -6.30 31.20 10.61
N VAL A 32 -5.86 31.00 11.86
CA VAL A 32 -5.77 29.66 12.48
C VAL A 32 -7.14 29.02 12.62
N SER A 33 -8.14 29.77 13.10
CA SER A 33 -9.51 29.26 13.20
C SER A 33 -10.06 28.90 11.82
N LEU A 34 -9.78 29.74 10.82
CA LEU A 34 -10.20 29.50 9.43
C LEU A 34 -9.48 28.29 8.82
N SER A 35 -8.18 28.13 9.09
CA SER A 35 -7.37 26.96 8.75
C SER A 35 -8.00 25.69 9.34
N GLY A 36 -8.27 25.67 10.65
CA GLY A 36 -8.92 24.55 11.32
C GLY A 36 -10.22 24.14 10.63
N PHE A 37 -11.09 25.11 10.34
CA PHE A 37 -12.36 24.90 9.66
C PHE A 37 -12.18 24.36 8.22
N LEU A 38 -11.31 24.98 7.42
CA LEU A 38 -11.00 24.53 6.06
C LEU A 38 -10.39 23.13 6.04
N GLY A 39 -9.58 22.79 7.04
CA GLY A 39 -9.04 21.44 7.18
C GLY A 39 -10.13 20.40 7.41
N VAL A 40 -11.10 20.67 8.32
CA VAL A 40 -12.24 19.76 8.53
C VAL A 40 -13.07 19.59 7.25
N ILE A 41 -13.37 20.70 6.56
CA ILE A 41 -14.06 20.66 5.26
C ILE A 41 -13.27 19.85 4.25
N SER A 42 -11.96 20.07 4.14
CA SER A 42 -11.12 19.36 3.18
C SER A 42 -11.17 17.86 3.39
N ILE A 43 -11.14 17.41 4.65
CA ILE A 43 -11.19 16.00 4.99
C ILE A 43 -12.56 15.40 4.65
N TYR A 44 -13.64 16.09 4.97
CA TYR A 44 -14.99 15.67 4.59
C TYR A 44 -15.14 15.56 3.06
N LEU A 45 -14.61 16.52 2.31
CA LEU A 45 -14.63 16.51 0.85
C LEU A 45 -13.76 15.39 0.26
N PHE A 46 -12.61 15.07 0.88
CA PHE A 46 -11.80 13.92 0.49
C PHE A 46 -12.55 12.61 0.68
N ALA A 47 -13.29 12.46 1.79
CA ALA A 47 -14.14 11.30 2.02
C ALA A 47 -15.23 11.15 0.94
N LYS A 48 -15.80 12.27 0.48
CA LYS A 48 -16.73 12.32 -0.66
C LYS A 48 -16.06 12.23 -2.04
N LYS A 49 -14.74 12.03 -2.10
CA LYS A 49 -13.95 11.95 -3.35
C LYS A 49 -14.12 13.20 -4.25
N SER A 50 -14.37 14.37 -3.66
CA SER A 50 -14.53 15.63 -4.39
C SER A 50 -13.18 16.27 -4.69
N ASN A 51 -12.97 16.73 -5.91
CA ASN A 51 -11.76 17.45 -6.32
C ASN A 51 -11.57 18.79 -5.59
N ILE A 52 -12.66 19.38 -5.09
CA ILE A 52 -12.62 20.63 -4.30
C ILE A 52 -11.87 20.42 -2.96
N ALA A 53 -11.77 19.16 -2.49
CA ALA A 53 -11.01 18.81 -1.29
C ALA A 53 -9.55 19.27 -1.35
N TYR A 54 -8.92 19.16 -2.52
CA TYR A 54 -7.52 19.57 -2.71
C TYR A 54 -7.35 21.08 -2.54
N ILE A 55 -8.29 21.88 -3.07
CA ILE A 55 -8.26 23.35 -2.94
C ILE A 55 -8.44 23.75 -1.46
N ALA A 56 -9.43 23.17 -0.78
CA ALA A 56 -9.66 23.43 0.65
C ALA A 56 -8.46 23.03 1.51
N ALA A 57 -7.80 21.92 1.19
CA ALA A 57 -6.60 21.45 1.88
C ALA A 57 -5.38 22.35 1.65
N ILE A 58 -5.19 22.87 0.43
CA ILE A 58 -4.12 23.82 0.11
C ILE A 58 -4.35 25.14 0.86
N LEU A 59 -5.57 25.67 0.86
CA LEU A 59 -5.90 26.88 1.61
C LEU A 59 -5.71 26.69 3.12
N ASN A 60 -6.12 25.54 3.67
CA ASN A 60 -5.81 25.18 5.06
C ASN A 60 -4.30 25.21 5.33
N ALA A 61 -3.51 24.53 4.51
CA ALA A 61 -2.07 24.44 4.69
C ALA A 61 -1.38 25.82 4.60
N LEU A 62 -1.81 26.69 3.69
CA LEU A 62 -1.30 28.06 3.56
C LEU A 62 -1.57 28.89 4.82
N LEU A 63 -2.80 28.85 5.33
CA LEU A 63 -3.18 29.59 6.54
C LEU A 63 -2.46 29.05 7.79
N TYR A 64 -2.30 27.73 7.90
CA TYR A 64 -1.52 27.12 8.98
C TYR A 64 -0.03 27.48 8.89
N CYS A 65 0.53 27.55 7.68
CA CYS A 65 1.92 27.92 7.46
C CYS A 65 2.22 29.34 8.00
N LEU A 66 1.32 30.30 7.76
CA LEU A 66 1.41 31.65 8.32
C LEU A 66 1.41 31.63 9.86
N PHE A 67 0.55 30.80 10.47
CA PHE A 67 0.55 30.61 11.91
C PHE A 67 1.86 30.01 12.44
N SER A 68 2.33 28.95 11.79
CA SER A 68 3.56 28.26 12.17
C SER A 68 4.76 29.19 12.16
N PHE A 69 4.97 29.93 11.08
CA PHE A 69 6.08 30.91 11.02
C PHE A 69 5.94 31.98 12.11
N THR A 70 4.75 32.56 12.29
CA THR A 70 4.53 33.61 13.30
C THR A 70 4.87 33.15 14.73
N ASN A 71 4.65 31.87 15.04
CA ASN A 71 4.90 31.31 16.36
C ASN A 71 6.27 30.62 16.48
N GLY A 72 7.16 30.76 15.50
CA GLY A 72 8.50 30.15 15.51
C GLY A 72 8.48 28.62 15.34
N LEU A 73 7.40 28.06 14.80
CA LEU A 73 7.27 26.65 14.41
C LEU A 73 7.72 26.49 12.95
N VAL A 74 8.95 26.90 12.63
CA VAL A 74 9.40 27.07 11.24
C VAL A 74 9.43 25.73 10.48
N ILE A 75 9.85 24.63 11.12
CA ILE A 75 9.81 23.29 10.51
C ILE A 75 8.37 22.89 10.15
N ASP A 76 7.39 23.12 11.03
CA ASP A 76 5.99 22.82 10.75
C ASP A 76 5.49 23.60 9.52
N GLY A 77 5.90 24.86 9.41
CA GLY A 77 5.62 25.70 8.24
C GLY A 77 6.19 25.10 6.95
N PHE A 78 7.45 24.67 6.96
CA PHE A 78 8.05 23.98 5.81
C PHE A 78 7.37 22.66 5.46
N LEU A 79 6.96 21.87 6.47
CA LEU A 79 6.21 20.66 6.24
C LEU A 79 4.86 20.92 5.57
N GLN A 80 4.17 22.02 5.92
CA GLN A 80 2.95 22.43 5.19
C GLN A 80 3.23 22.83 3.75
N ILE A 81 4.36 23.50 3.48
CA ILE A 81 4.76 23.84 2.11
C ILE A 81 4.98 22.57 1.29
N ILE A 82 5.69 21.58 1.84
CA ILE A 82 5.88 20.27 1.20
C ILE A 82 4.53 19.58 0.98
N TYR A 83 3.63 19.66 1.95
CA TYR A 83 2.27 19.10 1.83
C TYR A 83 1.47 19.75 0.70
N ILE A 84 1.58 21.07 0.49
CA ILE A 84 0.96 21.77 -0.64
C ILE A 84 1.48 21.20 -1.97
N PHE A 85 2.79 21.01 -2.12
CA PHE A 85 3.36 20.41 -3.33
C PHE A 85 2.83 18.99 -3.58
N ILE A 86 2.75 18.16 -2.53
CA ILE A 86 2.19 16.81 -2.62
C ILE A 86 0.73 16.85 -3.09
N LEU A 87 -0.09 17.73 -2.49
CA LEU A 87 -1.51 17.88 -2.85
C LEU A 87 -1.69 18.33 -4.29
N LEU A 88 -0.85 19.26 -4.79
CA LEU A 88 -0.89 19.70 -6.18
C LEU A 88 -0.58 18.54 -7.15
N ILE A 89 0.45 17.74 -6.86
CA ILE A 89 0.81 16.57 -7.67
C ILE A 89 -0.34 15.55 -7.68
N LEU A 90 -0.93 15.26 -6.51
CA LEU A 90 -2.05 14.34 -6.40
C LEU A 90 -3.30 14.86 -7.13
N TYR A 91 -3.60 16.15 -7.04
CA TYR A 91 -4.67 16.79 -7.77
C TYR A 91 -4.50 16.64 -9.29
N ILE A 92 -3.31 16.96 -9.82
CA ILE A 92 -2.99 16.81 -11.26
C ILE A 92 -3.13 15.33 -11.68
N LYS A 93 -2.61 14.41 -10.88
CA LYS A 93 -2.67 12.97 -11.17
C LYS A 93 -4.11 12.44 -11.18
N GLN A 94 -4.96 12.92 -10.27
CA GLN A 94 -6.38 12.57 -10.20
C GLN A 94 -7.15 13.15 -11.39
N TYR A 95 -6.85 14.39 -11.77
CA TYR A 95 -7.44 15.03 -12.95
C TYR A 95 -7.13 14.26 -14.24
N ILE A 96 -5.91 13.74 -14.38
CA ILE A 96 -5.48 12.92 -15.53
C ILE A 96 -6.10 11.51 -15.48
N ASN A 97 -6.27 10.91 -14.29
CA ASN A 97 -6.75 9.53 -14.13
C ASN A 97 -8.16 9.47 -13.51
N LYS A 98 -9.15 10.13 -14.13
CA LYS A 98 -10.50 10.34 -13.58
C LYS A 98 -11.22 9.11 -12.97
N ASN A 99 -10.81 7.88 -13.31
CA ASN A 99 -11.53 6.65 -12.94
C ASN A 99 -10.68 5.56 -12.22
N LYS A 100 -9.44 5.83 -11.81
CA LYS A 100 -8.65 4.79 -11.09
C LYS A 100 -8.96 4.81 -9.60
N LYS A 101 -9.46 3.69 -9.06
CA LYS A 101 -9.55 3.48 -7.60
C LYS A 101 -8.15 3.63 -6.98
N ILE A 102 -8.09 4.23 -5.81
CA ILE A 102 -6.87 4.33 -5.01
C ILE A 102 -6.48 2.91 -4.60
N TYR A 103 -5.21 2.53 -4.84
CA TYR A 103 -4.70 1.24 -4.42
C TYR A 103 -4.57 1.23 -2.90
N LEU A 104 -5.28 0.32 -2.24
CA LEU A 104 -5.13 0.10 -0.81
C LEU A 104 -3.92 -0.79 -0.57
N ILE A 105 -2.97 -0.27 0.19
CA ILE A 105 -1.77 -1.00 0.61
C ILE A 105 -1.96 -1.41 2.07
N ARG A 106 -1.63 -2.67 2.36
CA ARG A 106 -1.62 -3.22 3.73
C ARG A 106 -0.27 -2.95 4.37
N ASN A 107 -0.26 -2.59 5.65
CA ASN A 107 0.98 -2.59 6.41
C ASN A 107 1.48 -4.03 6.63
N SER A 108 2.72 -4.30 6.23
CA SER A 108 3.45 -5.53 6.52
C SER A 108 4.50 -5.28 7.59
N ILE A 109 5.10 -6.35 8.12
CA ILE A 109 6.22 -6.22 9.06
C ILE A 109 7.39 -5.46 8.43
N TYR A 110 7.62 -5.64 7.13
CA TYR A 110 8.70 -4.96 6.41
C TYR A 110 8.42 -3.47 6.22
N SER A 111 7.19 -3.08 5.86
CA SER A 111 6.85 -1.66 5.79
C SER A 111 6.85 -1.01 7.18
N SER A 112 6.46 -1.75 8.22
CA SER A 112 6.54 -1.25 9.60
C SER A 112 7.99 -0.95 10.02
N ILE A 113 8.92 -1.88 9.77
CA ILE A 113 10.36 -1.65 10.03
C ILE A 113 10.87 -0.42 9.26
N LEU A 114 10.48 -0.29 7.98
CA LEU A 114 10.86 0.86 7.16
C LEU A 114 10.33 2.18 7.75
N PHE A 115 9.07 2.24 8.17
CA PHE A 115 8.48 3.46 8.73
C PHE A 115 9.02 3.80 10.12
N VAL A 116 9.38 2.80 10.94
CA VAL A 116 10.09 3.03 12.21
C VAL A 116 11.48 3.61 11.97
N PHE A 117 12.23 3.05 11.01
CA PHE A 117 13.53 3.59 10.63
C PHE A 117 13.39 5.04 10.11
N TYR A 118 12.40 5.30 9.26
CA TYR A 118 12.12 6.62 8.71
C TYR A 118 11.74 7.64 9.81
N PHE A 119 10.94 7.22 10.78
CA PHE A 119 10.62 8.02 11.97
C PHE A 119 11.88 8.41 12.74
N LEU A 120 12.77 7.46 13.05
CA LEU A 120 13.99 7.71 13.82
C LEU A 120 14.93 8.69 13.10
N VAL A 121 15.13 8.52 11.79
CA VAL A 121 15.97 9.41 10.99
C VAL A 121 15.45 10.85 11.04
N PHE A 122 14.15 11.06 10.84
CA PHE A 122 13.59 12.41 10.90
C PHE A 122 13.50 12.97 12.30
N PHE A 123 13.32 12.12 13.31
CA PHE A 123 13.29 12.57 14.70
C PHE A 123 14.62 13.21 15.06
N ILE A 124 15.72 12.51 14.76
CA ILE A 124 17.08 13.03 14.95
C ILE A 124 17.27 14.30 14.11
N ALA A 125 16.91 14.27 12.83
CA ALA A 125 17.07 15.43 11.95
C ALA A 125 16.31 16.66 12.44
N PHE A 126 15.02 16.53 12.77
CA PHE A 126 14.20 17.66 13.23
C PHE A 126 14.64 18.17 14.60
N TYR A 127 15.07 17.30 15.51
CA TYR A 127 15.58 17.74 16.80
C TYR A 127 16.78 18.69 16.66
N PHE A 128 17.74 18.36 15.78
CA PHE A 128 18.94 19.18 15.58
C PHE A 128 18.75 20.34 14.58
N LEU A 129 17.90 20.17 13.56
CA LEU A 129 17.70 21.20 12.53
C LEU A 129 16.77 22.32 12.99
N ASN A 130 15.87 22.08 13.94
CA ASN A 130 14.91 23.10 14.39
C ASN A 130 15.58 24.41 14.85
N PRO A 131 16.57 24.41 15.76
CA PRO A 131 17.23 25.64 16.19
C PRO A 131 17.97 26.36 15.08
N LEU A 132 18.64 25.60 14.20
CA LEU A 132 19.34 26.14 13.03
C LEU A 132 18.36 26.81 12.06
N THR A 133 17.25 26.14 11.77
CA THR A 133 16.25 26.63 10.81
C THR A 133 15.55 27.88 11.34
N ASN A 134 15.21 27.90 12.64
CA ASN A 134 14.65 29.07 13.31
C ASN A 134 15.60 30.27 13.26
N SER A 135 16.89 30.06 13.54
CA SER A 135 17.91 31.11 13.47
C SER A 135 18.07 31.70 12.06
N ILE A 136 18.17 30.84 11.04
CA ILE A 136 18.32 31.28 9.65
C ILE A 136 17.10 32.06 9.17
N ILE A 137 15.91 31.51 9.37
CA ILE A 137 14.66 32.15 8.91
C ILE A 137 14.34 33.40 9.72
N GLY A 138 14.74 33.45 10.99
CA GLY A 138 14.63 34.65 11.82
C GLY A 138 15.45 35.79 11.27
N LYS A 139 16.70 35.51 10.87
CA LYS A 139 17.55 36.49 10.18
C LYS A 139 16.94 36.95 8.85
N ILE A 140 16.39 36.03 8.05
CA ILE A 140 15.80 36.36 6.74
C ILE A 140 14.56 37.25 6.88
N LEU A 141 13.69 36.93 7.84
CA LEU A 141 12.42 37.63 8.05
C LEU A 141 12.57 38.85 8.97
N ASN A 142 13.77 39.11 9.50
CA ASN A 142 14.03 40.11 10.53
C ASN A 142 13.11 39.96 11.75
N ILE A 143 12.93 38.70 12.17
CA ILE A 143 12.13 38.31 13.34
C ILE A 143 13.07 37.55 14.28
N ASP A 144 13.14 37.97 15.55
CA ASP A 144 13.85 37.21 16.58
C ASP A 144 13.07 35.95 16.94
N TYR A 145 13.21 34.91 16.12
CA TYR A 145 12.83 33.57 16.52
C TYR A 145 13.85 33.06 17.53
N LEU A 146 13.43 32.83 18.77
CA LEU A 146 14.26 32.14 19.74
C LEU A 146 14.46 30.68 19.32
N GLU A 147 15.61 30.08 19.65
CA GLU A 147 16.09 28.77 19.13
C GLU A 147 15.03 27.67 19.10
N PHE A 148 14.13 27.60 20.09
CA PHE A 148 13.03 26.63 20.10
C PHE A 148 11.63 27.27 20.14
N GLY A 149 11.51 28.59 20.09
CA GLY A 149 10.26 29.33 20.33
C GLY A 149 10.21 29.87 21.76
N SER A 150 9.99 31.19 21.89
CA SER A 150 10.01 31.92 23.17
C SER A 150 8.87 31.59 24.12
N ASN A 151 7.83 30.93 23.61
CA ASN A 151 6.59 30.72 24.34
C ASN A 151 6.53 29.35 25.02
N PHE A 152 7.62 28.56 25.00
CA PHE A 152 7.61 27.22 25.57
C PHE A 152 7.83 27.24 27.09
N ASN A 153 6.84 26.79 27.83
CA ASN A 153 6.93 26.58 29.28
C ASN A 153 8.03 25.56 29.63
N TYR A 154 8.16 24.47 28.85
CA TYR A 154 9.17 23.42 29.06
C TYR A 154 10.01 23.19 27.79
N LYS A 155 11.12 23.92 27.64
CA LYS A 155 11.93 23.97 26.39
C LYS A 155 12.37 22.59 25.86
N ILE A 156 13.03 21.77 26.68
CA ILE A 156 13.57 20.47 26.25
C ILE A 156 12.44 19.51 25.86
N ILE A 157 11.43 19.39 26.72
CA ILE A 157 10.29 18.48 26.48
C ILE A 157 9.51 18.94 25.24
N SER A 158 9.32 20.24 25.07
CA SER A 158 8.66 20.80 23.88
C SER A 158 9.47 20.54 22.61
N ALA A 159 10.79 20.67 22.65
CA ALA A 159 11.65 20.36 21.50
C ALA A 159 11.57 18.87 21.10
N ILE A 160 11.58 17.97 22.09
CA ILE A 160 11.43 16.53 21.85
C ILE A 160 10.04 16.24 21.25
N LEU A 161 8.97 16.77 21.84
CA LEU A 161 7.61 16.57 21.33
C LEU A 161 7.42 17.12 19.92
N LEU A 162 7.97 18.31 19.64
CA LEU A 162 7.97 18.94 18.32
C LEU A 162 8.65 18.05 17.28
N ALA A 163 9.84 17.54 17.59
CA ALA A 163 10.52 16.59 16.72
C ALA A 163 9.69 15.32 16.50
N ILE A 164 9.12 14.73 17.56
CA ILE A 164 8.30 13.51 17.45
C ILE A 164 7.10 13.75 16.53
N PHE A 165 6.24 14.74 16.79
CA PHE A 165 5.02 14.89 16.00
C PHE A 165 5.30 15.31 14.55
N ASN A 166 6.39 16.02 14.29
CA ASN A 166 6.82 16.32 12.92
C ASN A 166 7.31 15.08 12.18
N SER A 167 8.10 14.22 12.82
CA SER A 167 8.52 12.95 12.23
C SER A 167 7.33 12.02 11.99
N VAL A 168 6.39 11.94 12.95
CA VAL A 168 5.13 11.22 12.78
C VAL A 168 4.33 11.80 11.60
N SER A 169 4.29 13.12 11.43
CA SER A 169 3.60 13.77 10.30
C SER A 169 4.20 13.38 8.96
N VAL A 170 5.53 13.33 8.84
CA VAL A 170 6.18 12.90 7.58
C VAL A 170 5.90 11.43 7.28
N VAL A 171 5.94 10.56 8.30
CA VAL A 171 5.57 9.15 8.17
C VAL A 171 4.11 9.01 7.73
N ALA A 172 3.19 9.73 8.38
CA ALA A 172 1.77 9.71 8.06
C ALA A 172 1.50 10.17 6.62
N LEU A 173 2.13 11.27 6.18
CA LEU A 173 2.03 11.79 4.82
C LEU A 173 2.57 10.81 3.79
N THR A 174 3.70 10.17 4.08
CA THR A 174 4.32 9.18 3.17
C THR A 174 3.45 7.92 3.07
N MET A 175 2.92 7.44 4.19
CA MET A 175 1.96 6.33 4.23
C MET A 175 0.69 6.67 3.45
N MET A 176 0.14 7.86 3.64
CA MET A 176 -1.06 8.34 2.94
C MET A 176 -0.83 8.47 1.44
N ALA A 177 0.28 9.10 1.02
CA ALA A 177 0.64 9.26 -0.38
C ALA A 177 0.90 7.92 -1.09
N ALA A 178 1.42 6.93 -0.35
CA ALA A 178 1.59 5.57 -0.85
C ALA A 178 0.28 4.75 -0.87
N GLY A 179 -0.76 5.16 -0.12
CA GLY A 179 -2.06 4.46 -0.05
C GLY A 179 -2.21 3.46 1.10
N PHE A 180 -1.40 3.58 2.16
CA PHE A 180 -1.56 2.78 3.38
C PHE A 180 -2.77 3.26 4.19
N ARG A 181 -3.71 2.35 4.45
CA ARG A 181 -4.88 2.62 5.32
C ARG A 181 -4.44 3.05 6.73
N ASP A 182 -3.38 2.44 7.24
CA ASP A 182 -2.91 2.67 8.60
C ASP A 182 -2.30 4.06 8.81
N SER A 183 -2.16 4.86 7.76
CA SER A 183 -1.83 6.30 7.87
C SER A 183 -2.78 7.03 8.80
N TRP A 184 -4.08 6.67 8.83
CA TRP A 184 -5.06 7.28 9.73
C TRP A 184 -4.76 7.01 11.21
N ILE A 185 -4.20 5.84 11.55
CA ILE A 185 -3.77 5.53 12.93
C ILE A 185 -2.59 6.43 13.31
N ILE A 186 -1.64 6.62 12.41
CA ILE A 186 -0.49 7.50 12.63
C ILE A 186 -0.94 8.96 12.80
N TRP A 187 -1.96 9.40 12.04
CA TRP A 187 -2.60 10.70 12.25
C TRP A 187 -3.27 10.84 13.63
N CYS A 188 -3.91 9.78 14.15
CA CYS A 188 -4.43 9.79 15.51
C CYS A 188 -3.31 10.03 16.54
N ILE A 189 -2.19 9.31 16.43
CA ILE A 189 -1.03 9.48 17.32
C ILE A 189 -0.49 10.91 17.23
N LYS A 190 -0.33 11.45 16.02
CA LYS A 190 0.08 12.84 15.79
C LYS A 190 -0.84 13.83 16.51
N ASN A 191 -2.16 13.68 16.35
CA ASN A 191 -3.12 14.61 16.92
C ASN A 191 -3.16 14.55 18.46
N ILE A 192 -2.94 13.37 19.06
CA ILE A 192 -2.76 13.23 20.52
C ILE A 192 -1.49 13.97 20.97
N LEU A 193 -0.37 13.80 20.26
CA LEU A 193 0.87 14.49 20.60
C LEU A 193 0.73 16.01 20.47
N CYS A 194 0.05 16.51 19.43
CA CYS A 194 -0.25 17.94 19.29
C CYS A 194 -1.19 18.44 20.39
N PHE A 195 -2.17 17.65 20.81
CA PHE A 195 -3.02 17.99 21.96
C PHE A 195 -2.18 18.20 23.23
N ILE A 196 -1.27 17.27 23.52
CA ILE A 196 -0.34 17.35 24.66
C ILE A 196 0.62 18.56 24.53
N PHE A 197 1.08 18.85 23.32
CA PHE A 197 1.97 19.99 23.07
C PHE A 197 1.28 21.33 23.34
N PHE A 198 0.06 21.52 22.80
CA PHE A 198 -0.71 22.77 22.91
C PHE A 198 -1.52 22.91 24.20
N SER A 199 -1.54 21.90 25.08
CA SER A 199 -2.21 21.97 26.39
C SER A 199 -1.41 22.71 27.47
N GLY A 200 -0.23 23.25 27.12
CA GLY A 200 0.60 24.05 28.02
C GLY A 200 2.02 23.52 28.23
N ILE A 201 2.42 22.40 27.61
CA ILE A 201 3.83 21.97 27.64
C ILE A 201 4.71 22.94 26.85
N ALA A 202 4.27 23.28 25.63
CA ALA A 202 4.80 24.39 24.87
C ALA A 202 4.09 25.66 25.32
N PHE A 203 2.93 25.97 24.75
CA PHE A 203 2.07 27.08 25.16
C PHE A 203 0.62 26.67 25.05
N LEU A 204 -0.25 27.33 25.82
CA LEU A 204 -1.67 27.05 25.78
C LEU A 204 -2.30 27.66 24.52
N SER A 205 -2.86 26.82 23.65
CA SER A 205 -3.64 27.28 22.49
C SER A 205 -4.93 26.48 22.36
N PHE A 206 -6.01 27.00 22.94
CA PHE A 206 -7.30 26.32 22.97
C PHE A 206 -7.87 26.05 21.57
N VAL A 207 -7.63 26.95 20.62
CA VAL A 207 -8.01 26.75 19.21
C VAL A 207 -7.25 25.55 18.63
N ALA A 208 -5.93 25.47 18.83
CA ALA A 208 -5.13 24.36 18.34
C ALA A 208 -5.53 23.03 19.00
N ILE A 209 -5.85 23.04 20.30
CA ILE A 209 -6.37 21.87 21.04
C ILE A 209 -7.65 21.35 20.38
N ILE A 210 -8.66 22.22 20.19
CA ILE A 210 -9.94 21.80 19.59
C ILE A 210 -9.73 21.28 18.17
N VAL A 211 -8.92 21.97 17.35
CA VAL A 211 -8.67 21.55 15.96
C VAL A 211 -8.05 20.15 15.91
N ASN A 212 -7.02 19.89 16.73
CA ASN A 212 -6.40 18.56 16.77
C ASN A 212 -7.35 17.49 17.34
N PHE A 213 -8.22 17.83 18.29
CA PHE A 213 -9.26 16.90 18.77
C PHE A 213 -10.27 16.53 17.67
N ILE A 214 -10.73 17.51 16.90
CA ILE A 214 -11.60 17.24 15.75
C ILE A 214 -10.88 16.37 14.73
N TYR A 215 -9.61 16.66 14.40
CA TYR A 215 -8.83 15.83 13.48
C TYR A 215 -8.59 14.41 14.00
N PHE A 216 -8.46 14.22 15.30
CA PHE A 216 -8.40 12.90 15.92
C PHE A 216 -9.70 12.11 15.67
N ILE A 217 -10.87 12.69 15.99
CA ILE A 217 -12.17 12.04 15.74
C ILE A 217 -12.35 11.71 14.25
N VAL A 218 -12.02 12.67 13.39
CA VAL A 218 -12.12 12.50 11.94
C VAL A 218 -11.17 11.40 11.44
N SER A 219 -9.96 11.29 11.99
CA SER A 219 -9.00 10.23 11.65
C SER A 219 -9.53 8.85 12.03
N ILE A 220 -10.16 8.71 13.20
CA ILE A 220 -10.87 7.48 13.60
C ILE A 220 -11.99 7.16 12.62
N TYR A 221 -12.85 8.13 12.32
CA TYR A 221 -13.95 7.95 11.38
C TYR A 221 -13.45 7.50 10.00
N LEU A 222 -12.41 8.12 9.47
CA LEU A 222 -11.83 7.74 8.18
C LEU A 222 -11.18 6.36 8.19
N TYR A 223 -10.53 5.98 9.28
CA TYR A 223 -10.02 4.62 9.45
C TYR A 223 -11.17 3.60 9.37
N LEU A 224 -12.29 3.88 10.04
CA LEU A 224 -13.47 3.02 10.01
C LEU A 224 -14.15 2.99 8.63
N VAL A 225 -14.31 4.13 7.95
CA VAL A 225 -14.93 4.16 6.62
C VAL A 225 -14.06 3.48 5.57
N THR A 226 -12.75 3.74 5.56
CA THR A 226 -11.81 3.07 4.65
C THR A 226 -11.64 1.57 4.95
N SER A 227 -12.07 1.11 6.12
CA SER A 227 -12.13 -0.32 6.44
C SER A 227 -13.32 -1.04 5.79
N LYS A 228 -14.34 -0.30 5.33
CA LYS A 228 -15.57 -0.85 4.74
C LYS A 228 -15.54 -1.04 3.23
N ASP A 229 -14.45 -0.66 2.53
CA ASP A 229 -14.27 -0.99 1.11
C ASP A 229 -14.06 -2.50 0.98
N LYS A 230 -15.18 -3.24 0.87
CA LYS A 230 -15.18 -4.70 0.69
C LYS A 230 -14.72 -5.01 -0.74
N SER A 231 -13.76 -5.92 -0.87
CA SER A 231 -13.30 -6.41 -2.16
C SER A 231 -13.06 -7.91 -2.04
N PHE A 232 -13.55 -8.67 -3.01
CA PHE A 232 -13.43 -10.12 -3.01
C PHE A 232 -12.46 -10.59 -4.10
N LYS A 233 -11.29 -11.07 -3.68
CA LYS A 233 -10.16 -11.41 -4.54
C LYS A 233 -9.94 -12.91 -4.54
N ILE A 234 -9.90 -13.48 -5.74
CA ILE A 234 -9.68 -14.90 -5.96
C ILE A 234 -8.39 -15.09 -6.76
N ALA A 235 -7.55 -16.03 -6.36
CA ALA A 235 -6.38 -16.44 -7.12
C ALA A 235 -6.48 -17.91 -7.51
N PHE A 236 -6.22 -18.19 -8.78
CA PHE A 236 -5.97 -19.55 -9.27
C PHE A 236 -4.46 -19.73 -9.46
N ILE A 237 -3.89 -20.71 -8.78
CA ILE A 237 -2.45 -20.99 -8.81
C ILE A 237 -2.18 -22.49 -8.94
N GLY A 238 -0.97 -22.85 -9.33
CA GLY A 238 -0.56 -24.23 -9.56
C GLY A 238 0.29 -24.39 -10.81
N MET A 239 0.84 -25.59 -10.97
CA MET A 239 1.76 -25.93 -12.06
C MET A 239 1.15 -25.83 -13.47
N GLY A 240 2.00 -25.70 -14.50
CA GLY A 240 1.54 -25.77 -15.89
C GLY A 240 0.86 -27.11 -16.19
N ALA A 241 -0.12 -27.12 -17.09
CA ALA A 241 -0.88 -28.31 -17.50
C ALA A 241 -1.71 -29.02 -16.39
N SER A 242 -2.01 -28.34 -15.27
CA SER A 242 -2.85 -28.91 -14.21
C SER A 242 -4.37 -28.82 -14.44
N GLY A 243 -4.82 -28.17 -15.52
CA GLY A 243 -6.25 -27.98 -15.84
C GLY A 243 -6.88 -26.67 -15.34
N LYS A 244 -6.08 -25.75 -14.77
CA LYS A 244 -6.56 -24.44 -14.27
C LYS A 244 -7.39 -23.67 -15.29
N SER A 245 -6.83 -23.45 -16.48
CA SER A 245 -7.48 -22.65 -17.52
C SER A 245 -8.78 -23.31 -18.00
N THR A 246 -8.83 -24.65 -18.00
CA THR A 246 -10.06 -25.42 -18.26
C THR A 246 -11.13 -25.13 -17.20
N ILE A 247 -10.78 -25.23 -15.91
CA ILE A 247 -11.72 -24.94 -14.80
C ILE A 247 -12.22 -23.50 -14.90
N ILE A 248 -11.33 -22.52 -15.07
CA ILE A 248 -11.68 -21.10 -15.22
C ILE A 248 -12.64 -20.89 -16.40
N GLY A 249 -12.39 -21.56 -17.54
CA GLY A 249 -13.29 -21.52 -18.70
C GLY A 249 -14.67 -22.10 -18.38
N LYS A 250 -14.74 -23.23 -17.67
CA LYS A 250 -16.00 -23.92 -17.30
C LYS A 250 -16.83 -23.13 -16.27
N ILE A 251 -16.18 -22.40 -15.36
CA ILE A 251 -16.89 -21.50 -14.43
C ILE A 251 -17.13 -20.09 -15.01
N GLY A 252 -16.72 -19.81 -16.26
CA GLY A 252 -16.72 -18.46 -16.81
C GLY A 252 -18.08 -17.75 -16.80
N ASN A 253 -19.17 -18.47 -17.11
CA ASN A 253 -20.52 -17.90 -17.06
C ASN A 253 -20.97 -17.58 -15.63
N PHE A 254 -20.65 -18.46 -14.68
CA PHE A 254 -20.89 -18.24 -13.26
C PHE A 254 -20.11 -17.01 -12.75
N LEU A 255 -18.83 -16.87 -13.12
CA LEU A 255 -18.06 -15.69 -12.72
C LEU A 255 -18.66 -14.38 -13.25
N LYS A 256 -19.24 -14.38 -14.46
CA LYS A 256 -19.92 -13.22 -15.05
C LYS A 256 -21.21 -12.88 -14.30
N GLU A 257 -22.01 -13.88 -13.94
CA GLU A 257 -23.25 -13.72 -13.15
C GLU A 257 -23.00 -12.96 -11.84
N TYR A 258 -21.89 -13.27 -11.16
CA TYR A 258 -21.51 -12.63 -9.89
C TYR A 258 -20.62 -11.38 -10.04
N ASN A 259 -20.50 -10.87 -11.27
CA ASN A 259 -19.71 -9.68 -11.63
C ASN A 259 -18.22 -9.78 -11.21
N ILE A 260 -17.65 -10.98 -11.30
CA ILE A 260 -16.24 -11.24 -11.00
C ILE A 260 -15.42 -11.01 -12.26
N LYS A 261 -14.56 -9.99 -12.25
CA LYS A 261 -13.65 -9.73 -13.37
C LYS A 261 -12.52 -10.75 -13.40
N VAL A 262 -12.42 -11.51 -14.48
CA VAL A 262 -11.28 -12.40 -14.73
C VAL A 262 -10.13 -11.61 -15.36
N ILE A 263 -8.96 -11.72 -14.74
CA ILE A 263 -7.68 -11.22 -15.23
C ILE A 263 -6.89 -12.44 -15.69
N HIS A 264 -6.96 -12.69 -16.99
CA HIS A 264 -6.28 -13.81 -17.63
C HIS A 264 -4.76 -13.63 -17.60
N GLU A 265 -4.04 -14.75 -17.66
CA GLU A 265 -2.61 -14.77 -17.95
C GLU A 265 -2.36 -14.01 -19.26
N ARG A 266 -1.48 -13.00 -19.23
CA ARG A 266 -1.14 -12.25 -20.44
C ARG A 266 -0.30 -13.12 -21.36
N ASN A 267 -0.60 -13.14 -22.65
CA ASN A 267 0.21 -13.81 -23.65
C ASN A 267 1.60 -13.17 -23.70
N ILE A 268 2.62 -13.99 -23.46
CA ILE A 268 4.04 -13.61 -23.58
C ILE A 268 4.72 -14.59 -24.56
N ASP A 269 3.99 -14.99 -25.58
CA ASP A 269 4.19 -16.22 -26.36
C ASP A 269 5.62 -16.32 -26.91
N GLU A 270 6.11 -15.28 -27.60
CA GLU A 270 7.47 -15.27 -28.14
C GLU A 270 8.57 -15.40 -27.04
N LYS A 271 8.35 -14.83 -25.86
CA LYS A 271 9.33 -14.91 -24.77
C LYS A 271 9.22 -16.23 -24.01
N TYR A 272 8.02 -16.81 -23.95
CA TYR A 272 7.78 -18.11 -23.35
C TYR A 272 8.36 -19.24 -24.21
N GLU A 273 8.19 -19.16 -25.53
CA GLU A 273 8.81 -20.11 -26.45
C GLU A 273 10.33 -20.08 -26.36
N ASN A 274 10.94 -18.90 -26.41
CA ASN A 274 12.39 -18.76 -26.22
C ASN A 274 12.85 -19.29 -24.87
N TYR A 275 12.06 -19.06 -23.82
CA TYR A 275 12.28 -19.61 -22.49
C TYR A 275 12.28 -21.14 -22.48
N MET A 276 11.32 -21.79 -23.14
CA MET A 276 11.26 -23.25 -23.23
C MET A 276 12.28 -23.83 -24.23
N LYS A 277 12.73 -23.08 -25.24
CA LYS A 277 13.80 -23.50 -26.15
C LYS A 277 15.15 -23.62 -25.43
N ASP A 278 15.48 -22.66 -24.56
CA ASP A 278 16.75 -22.65 -23.83
C ASP A 278 16.59 -21.98 -22.45
N LEU A 279 16.32 -22.82 -21.44
CA LEU A 279 16.17 -22.39 -20.05
C LEU A 279 17.45 -21.75 -19.49
N LYS A 280 18.64 -22.17 -19.94
CA LYS A 280 19.92 -21.64 -19.45
C LYS A 280 20.15 -20.22 -19.94
N LYS A 281 19.88 -19.95 -21.22
CA LYS A 281 20.07 -18.64 -21.84
C LYS A 281 18.99 -17.65 -21.45
N TYR A 282 17.71 -18.07 -21.45
CA TYR A 282 16.58 -17.17 -21.30
C TYR A 282 15.94 -17.18 -19.90
N GLY A 283 16.14 -18.23 -19.10
CA GLY A 283 15.45 -18.43 -17.82
C GLY A 283 15.48 -17.22 -16.90
N TYR A 284 16.67 -16.69 -16.62
CA TYR A 284 16.81 -15.55 -15.71
C TYR A 284 16.10 -14.27 -16.21
N LYS A 285 16.22 -13.97 -17.51
CA LYS A 285 15.61 -12.76 -18.10
C LYS A 285 14.10 -12.88 -18.14
N THR A 286 13.58 -14.06 -18.51
CA THR A 286 12.14 -14.31 -18.62
C THR A 286 11.47 -14.30 -17.24
N GLN A 287 12.08 -14.90 -16.21
CA GLN A 287 11.55 -14.83 -14.85
C GLN A 287 11.37 -13.40 -14.36
N LYS A 288 12.33 -12.50 -14.62
CA LYS A 288 12.16 -11.07 -14.28
C LYS A 288 10.95 -10.42 -14.97
N ILE A 289 10.68 -10.82 -16.22
CA ILE A 289 9.55 -10.30 -17.00
C ILE A 289 8.24 -10.82 -16.41
N PHE A 290 8.16 -12.13 -16.11
CA PHE A 290 6.99 -12.74 -15.48
C PHE A 290 6.65 -12.04 -14.16
N PHE A 291 7.61 -11.87 -13.25
CA PHE A 291 7.36 -11.18 -11.99
C PHE A 291 6.93 -9.70 -12.19
N LYS A 292 7.52 -8.98 -13.14
CA LYS A 292 7.10 -7.60 -13.45
C LYS A 292 5.66 -7.57 -13.95
N ASP A 293 5.28 -8.52 -14.80
CA ASP A 293 3.95 -8.58 -15.39
C ASP A 293 2.88 -9.02 -14.37
N ARG A 294 3.17 -10.05 -13.59
CA ARG A 294 2.31 -10.56 -12.51
C ARG A 294 2.04 -9.48 -11.46
N TYR A 295 3.05 -8.66 -11.13
CA TYR A 295 2.83 -7.51 -10.25
C TYR A 295 1.86 -6.49 -10.85
N LYS A 296 1.88 -6.27 -12.18
CA LYS A 296 0.90 -5.40 -12.83
C LYS A 296 -0.50 -6.00 -12.80
N GLN A 297 -0.64 -7.32 -12.99
CA GLN A 297 -1.94 -8.01 -12.90
C GLN A 297 -2.51 -7.94 -11.47
N ILE A 298 -1.67 -8.08 -10.43
CA ILE A 298 -2.10 -7.90 -9.04
C ILE A 298 -2.61 -6.47 -8.78
N LYS A 299 -1.96 -5.45 -9.36
CA LYS A 299 -2.48 -4.07 -9.30
C LYS A 299 -3.80 -3.93 -10.04
N GLU A 300 -3.92 -4.50 -11.23
CA GLU A 300 -5.17 -4.51 -12.00
C GLU A 300 -6.31 -5.17 -11.20
N MET A 301 -6.01 -6.27 -10.49
CA MET A 301 -6.95 -6.97 -9.62
C MET A 301 -7.56 -6.07 -8.54
N GLN A 302 -6.83 -5.08 -8.03
CA GLN A 302 -7.29 -4.13 -7.02
C GLN A 302 -8.25 -3.06 -7.56
N GLN A 303 -8.36 -2.91 -8.88
CA GLN A 303 -9.24 -1.90 -9.48
C GLN A 303 -10.71 -2.35 -9.50
N TYR A 304 -10.93 -3.66 -9.46
CA TYR A 304 -12.27 -4.25 -9.45
C TYR A 304 -12.75 -4.47 -8.01
N GLU A 305 -14.05 -4.56 -7.79
CA GLU A 305 -14.59 -4.97 -6.48
C GLU A 305 -14.37 -6.47 -6.29
N ARG A 306 -14.84 -7.25 -7.26
CA ARG A 306 -14.65 -8.70 -7.32
C ARG A 306 -13.77 -9.07 -8.51
N SER A 307 -12.72 -9.85 -8.26
CA SER A 307 -11.82 -10.25 -9.33
C SER A 307 -11.17 -11.60 -9.07
N LEU A 308 -10.89 -12.29 -10.18
CA LEU A 308 -10.15 -13.54 -10.22
C LEU A 308 -8.91 -13.35 -11.08
N ILE A 309 -7.75 -13.73 -10.58
CA ILE A 309 -6.51 -13.73 -11.36
C ILE A 309 -6.07 -15.16 -11.69
N ASP A 310 -5.80 -15.39 -12.97
CA ASP A 310 -5.15 -16.62 -13.45
C ASP A 310 -3.64 -16.46 -13.31
N ARG A 311 -3.05 -17.24 -12.39
CA ARG A 311 -1.66 -17.18 -11.92
C ARG A 311 -1.32 -15.92 -11.14
N HIS A 312 -1.42 -16.05 -9.81
CA HIS A 312 -0.94 -15.06 -8.86
C HIS A 312 0.52 -15.29 -8.48
N MET A 313 1.27 -14.24 -8.10
CA MET A 313 2.70 -14.30 -7.77
C MET A 313 3.07 -15.18 -6.53
N ILE A 314 2.10 -15.80 -5.86
CA ILE A 314 2.35 -16.59 -4.63
C ILE A 314 3.27 -17.80 -4.93
N ASP A 315 3.02 -18.48 -6.04
CA ASP A 315 3.73 -19.68 -6.47
C ASP A 315 4.86 -19.39 -7.49
N ASP A 316 4.87 -18.20 -8.11
CA ASP A 316 5.92 -17.78 -9.06
C ASP A 316 7.34 -17.90 -8.49
N PHE A 317 7.53 -17.79 -7.17
CA PHE A 317 8.84 -17.95 -6.52
C PHE A 317 9.41 -19.37 -6.58
N LEU A 318 8.58 -20.37 -6.89
CA LEU A 318 9.03 -21.76 -7.08
C LEU A 318 9.83 -21.90 -8.37
N TYR A 319 9.45 -21.20 -9.44
CA TYR A 319 10.05 -21.36 -10.77
C TYR A 319 11.54 -20.95 -10.84
N PRO A 320 11.95 -19.76 -10.36
CA PRO A 320 13.36 -19.39 -10.28
C PRO A 320 14.16 -20.31 -9.35
N LYS A 321 13.55 -20.82 -8.26
CA LYS A 321 14.20 -21.76 -7.35
C LYS A 321 14.60 -23.03 -8.13
N VAL A 322 13.64 -23.63 -8.83
CA VAL A 322 13.91 -24.81 -9.66
C VAL A 322 14.97 -24.52 -10.73
N LEU A 323 14.88 -23.39 -11.45
CA LEU A 323 15.90 -23.02 -12.45
C LEU A 323 17.31 -22.88 -11.84
N MET A 324 17.43 -22.45 -10.59
CA MET A 324 18.71 -22.43 -9.89
C MET A 324 19.19 -23.83 -9.52
N ASP A 325 18.27 -24.71 -9.12
CA ASP A 325 18.57 -26.08 -8.68
C ASP A 325 19.00 -26.97 -9.85
N ILE A 326 18.34 -26.85 -11.02
CA ILE A 326 18.75 -27.52 -12.28
C ILE A 326 19.90 -26.81 -13.01
N LYS A 327 20.61 -25.88 -12.33
CA LYS A 327 21.80 -25.16 -12.82
C LYS A 327 21.55 -24.38 -14.12
N CYS A 328 20.33 -23.87 -14.35
CA CYS A 328 20.04 -22.95 -15.44
C CYS A 328 20.51 -21.51 -15.14
N PHE A 329 20.65 -21.15 -13.87
CA PHE A 329 21.18 -19.83 -13.49
C PHE A 329 22.69 -19.90 -13.22
N THR A 330 23.42 -18.91 -13.72
CA THR A 330 24.84 -18.72 -13.34
C THR A 330 24.95 -18.31 -11.87
N LYS A 331 26.14 -18.47 -11.27
CA LYS A 331 26.40 -18.06 -9.86
C LYS A 331 26.01 -16.60 -9.61
N LEU A 332 26.34 -15.70 -10.53
CA LEU A 332 25.99 -14.27 -10.44
C LEU A 332 24.48 -14.04 -10.55
N GLN A 333 23.78 -14.75 -11.44
CA GLN A 333 22.33 -14.67 -11.57
C GLN A 333 21.62 -15.16 -10.29
N ARG A 334 22.08 -16.28 -9.71
CA ARG A 334 21.59 -16.82 -8.43
C ARG A 334 21.76 -15.81 -7.29
N PHE A 335 22.93 -15.19 -7.19
CA PHE A 335 23.20 -14.15 -6.20
C PHE A 335 22.24 -12.95 -6.36
N LYS A 336 22.16 -12.38 -7.58
CA LYS A 336 21.25 -11.26 -7.88
C LYS A 336 19.79 -11.62 -7.63
N TRP A 337 19.37 -12.84 -7.96
CA TRP A 337 18.02 -13.30 -7.71
C TRP A 337 17.70 -13.34 -6.21
N ASN A 338 18.53 -14.04 -5.43
CA ASN A 338 18.28 -14.24 -4.01
C ASN A 338 18.35 -12.95 -3.18
N PHE A 339 19.30 -12.06 -3.49
CA PHE A 339 19.52 -10.86 -2.69
C PHE A 339 18.66 -9.67 -3.12
N TYR A 340 18.41 -9.51 -4.42
CA TYR A 340 17.68 -8.34 -4.92
C TYR A 340 16.26 -8.67 -5.37
N TYR A 341 16.08 -9.54 -6.36
CA TYR A 341 14.75 -9.75 -6.95
C TYR A 341 13.78 -10.45 -6.00
N LYS A 342 14.24 -11.50 -5.30
CA LYS A 342 13.43 -12.21 -4.31
C LYS A 342 12.97 -11.26 -3.20
N VAL A 343 13.89 -10.51 -2.59
CA VAL A 343 13.58 -9.53 -1.54
C VAL A 343 12.61 -8.46 -2.05
N LYS A 344 12.91 -7.86 -3.21
CA LYS A 344 12.06 -6.85 -3.84
C LYS A 344 10.63 -7.34 -4.05
N TYR A 345 10.43 -8.50 -4.71
CA TYR A 345 9.09 -8.99 -5.02
C TYR A 345 8.37 -9.52 -3.79
N TYR A 346 9.09 -10.10 -2.81
CA TYR A 346 8.49 -10.49 -1.53
C TYR A 346 7.98 -9.26 -0.76
N PHE A 347 8.76 -8.17 -0.74
CA PHE A 347 8.33 -6.90 -0.16
C PHE A 347 7.09 -6.36 -0.89
N LEU A 348 7.16 -6.24 -2.23
CA LEU A 348 6.06 -5.73 -3.04
C LEU A 348 4.77 -6.55 -2.87
N LEU A 349 4.88 -7.86 -2.71
CA LEU A 349 3.74 -8.75 -2.47
C LEU A 349 3.22 -8.63 -1.02
N SER A 350 4.12 -8.50 -0.03
CA SER A 350 3.76 -8.40 1.40
C SER A 350 2.88 -7.20 1.74
N ILE A 351 3.06 -6.10 1.00
CA ILE A 351 2.31 -4.86 1.16
C ILE A 351 0.97 -4.89 0.40
N GLN A 352 0.74 -5.88 -0.48
CA GLN A 352 -0.58 -6.04 -1.09
C GLN A 352 -1.56 -6.61 -0.05
N PRO A 353 -2.87 -6.32 -0.18
CA PRO A 353 -3.90 -7.05 0.54
C PRO A 353 -3.78 -8.56 0.29
N LYS A 354 -4.09 -9.37 1.30
CA LYS A 354 -4.20 -10.83 1.11
C LYS A 354 -5.31 -11.13 0.11
N VAL A 355 -5.12 -12.16 -0.70
CA VAL A 355 -6.20 -12.72 -1.51
C VAL A 355 -7.21 -13.38 -0.59
N ASP A 356 -8.51 -13.20 -0.83
CA ASP A 356 -9.56 -13.77 0.02
C ASP A 356 -9.62 -15.29 -0.14
N LEU A 357 -9.64 -15.76 -1.38
CA LEU A 357 -9.64 -17.18 -1.72
C LEU A 357 -8.50 -17.52 -2.67
N THR A 358 -7.79 -18.60 -2.39
CA THR A 358 -6.78 -19.16 -3.30
C THR A 358 -7.09 -20.61 -3.62
N PHE A 359 -7.32 -20.89 -4.90
CA PHE A 359 -7.52 -22.24 -5.42
C PHE A 359 -6.19 -22.76 -5.97
N VAL A 360 -5.70 -23.85 -5.38
CA VAL A 360 -4.44 -24.50 -5.75
C VAL A 360 -4.78 -25.76 -6.53
N ILE A 361 -4.61 -25.72 -7.85
CA ILE A 361 -4.97 -26.84 -8.73
C ILE A 361 -3.70 -27.60 -9.12
N LEU A 362 -3.56 -28.82 -8.58
CA LEU A 362 -2.37 -29.65 -8.70
C LEU A 362 -2.69 -31.01 -9.30
N ARG A 363 -1.67 -31.60 -9.91
CA ARG A 363 -1.69 -32.94 -10.48
C ARG A 363 -0.36 -33.59 -10.17
N ASN A 364 -0.36 -34.91 -9.99
CA ASN A 364 0.86 -35.68 -9.89
C ASN A 364 1.64 -35.58 -11.22
N TYR A 365 2.93 -35.82 -11.15
CA TYR A 365 3.79 -35.66 -12.32
C TYR A 365 3.38 -36.53 -13.52
N LYS A 366 2.89 -37.75 -13.27
CA LYS A 366 2.45 -38.68 -14.33
C LYS A 366 1.28 -38.10 -15.13
N GLU A 367 0.29 -37.52 -14.44
CA GLU A 367 -0.85 -36.84 -15.07
C GLU A 367 -0.41 -35.59 -15.81
N ILE A 368 0.49 -34.78 -15.24
CA ILE A 368 1.05 -33.61 -15.93
C ILE A 368 1.74 -33.99 -17.24
N LYS A 369 2.54 -35.06 -17.22
CA LYS A 369 3.23 -35.57 -18.40
C LYS A 369 2.22 -36.01 -19.46
N LYS A 370 1.25 -36.84 -19.08
CA LYS A 370 0.17 -37.29 -19.97
C LYS A 370 -0.63 -36.12 -20.58
N ASN A 371 -0.96 -35.11 -19.78
CA ASN A 371 -1.68 -33.92 -20.25
C ASN A 371 -0.86 -33.11 -21.26
N ARG A 372 0.45 -32.99 -21.04
CA ARG A 372 1.37 -32.30 -21.96
C ARG A 372 1.55 -33.06 -23.27
N GLU A 373 1.66 -34.38 -23.21
CA GLU A 373 1.72 -35.26 -24.39
C GLU A 373 0.43 -35.13 -25.21
N LYS A 374 -0.73 -35.31 -24.57
CA LYS A 374 -2.03 -35.16 -25.25
C LYS A 374 -2.21 -33.78 -25.90
N ALA A 375 -1.83 -32.70 -25.21
CA ALA A 375 -1.92 -31.35 -25.74
C ALA A 375 -0.92 -31.09 -26.89
N SER A 376 0.18 -31.86 -26.98
CA SER A 376 1.14 -31.73 -28.08
C SER A 376 0.72 -32.45 -29.36
N GLU A 377 -0.28 -33.34 -29.28
CA GLU A 377 -0.84 -34.11 -30.39
C GLU A 377 -2.08 -33.45 -30.99
N ASP A 378 -2.69 -32.49 -30.28
CA ASP A 378 -3.88 -31.77 -30.71
C ASP A 378 -3.52 -30.68 -31.73
N LYS A 379 -3.73 -30.99 -33.02
CA LYS A 379 -3.44 -30.08 -34.15
C LYS A 379 -4.32 -28.83 -34.18
N GLU A 380 -5.42 -28.81 -33.43
CA GLU A 380 -6.27 -27.61 -33.31
C GLU A 380 -5.78 -26.66 -32.20
N ASP A 381 -4.84 -27.10 -31.35
CA ASP A 381 -4.25 -26.25 -30.32
C ASP A 381 -3.24 -25.27 -30.95
N LYS A 382 -3.56 -23.96 -30.87
CA LYS A 382 -2.64 -22.88 -31.28
C LYS A 382 -1.32 -22.89 -30.51
N GLU A 383 -1.21 -23.68 -29.44
CA GLU A 383 0.01 -23.85 -28.63
C GLU A 383 0.84 -25.10 -28.99
N GLU A 384 0.55 -25.84 -30.08
CA GLU A 384 1.23 -27.11 -30.42
C GLU A 384 2.77 -27.04 -30.34
N GLU A 385 3.39 -26.04 -30.99
CA GLU A 385 4.85 -25.86 -30.97
C GLU A 385 5.40 -25.62 -29.56
N ARG A 386 4.67 -24.83 -28.76
CA ARG A 386 5.00 -24.58 -27.35
C ARG A 386 4.95 -25.89 -26.56
N ARG A 387 3.93 -26.73 -26.77
CA ARG A 387 3.78 -28.02 -26.06
C ARG A 387 4.90 -28.99 -26.41
N LYS A 388 5.33 -29.04 -27.67
CA LYS A 388 6.51 -29.83 -28.10
C LYS A 388 7.79 -29.37 -27.42
N LEU A 389 7.98 -28.06 -27.23
CA LEU A 389 9.12 -27.51 -26.48
C LEU A 389 9.04 -27.82 -24.99
N GLU A 390 7.83 -27.76 -24.41
CA GLU A 390 7.62 -28.14 -23.02
C GLU A 390 8.09 -29.58 -22.81
N LEU A 391 7.71 -30.55 -23.66
CA LEU A 391 8.11 -31.96 -23.55
C LEU A 391 9.63 -32.18 -23.46
N LYS A 392 10.43 -31.34 -24.11
CA LYS A 392 11.91 -31.42 -24.03
C LYS A 392 12.48 -31.05 -22.66
N ASN A 393 11.71 -30.36 -21.82
CA ASN A 393 12.14 -29.86 -20.51
C ASN A 393 11.55 -30.69 -19.36
N ASP A 394 11.50 -32.02 -19.50
CA ASP A 394 10.86 -32.93 -18.54
C ASP A 394 11.41 -32.77 -17.11
N GLU A 395 12.74 -32.69 -16.97
CA GLU A 395 13.43 -32.49 -15.68
C GLU A 395 12.95 -31.23 -14.95
N PHE A 396 12.73 -30.14 -15.69
CA PHE A 396 12.23 -28.89 -15.13
C PHE A 396 10.81 -29.04 -14.58
N PHE A 397 9.91 -29.69 -15.33
CA PHE A 397 8.53 -29.91 -14.86
C PHE A 397 8.46 -30.89 -13.69
N LYS A 398 9.33 -31.91 -13.67
CA LYS A 398 9.46 -32.84 -12.54
C LYS A 398 9.90 -32.09 -11.27
N ALA A 399 10.94 -31.28 -11.38
CA ALA A 399 11.44 -30.50 -10.25
C ALA A 399 10.42 -29.46 -9.76
N ILE A 400 9.66 -28.82 -10.67
CA ILE A 400 8.54 -27.94 -10.29
C ILE A 400 7.46 -28.72 -9.53
N ASN A 401 7.10 -29.92 -9.97
CA ASN A 401 6.08 -30.73 -9.31
C ASN A 401 6.46 -31.03 -7.85
N GLN A 402 7.74 -31.34 -7.59
CA GLN A 402 8.29 -31.60 -6.24
C GLN A 402 8.31 -30.35 -5.32
N GLU A 403 8.26 -29.15 -5.90
CA GLU A 403 8.11 -27.92 -5.10
C GLU A 403 6.66 -27.68 -4.66
N TYR A 404 5.68 -28.23 -5.39
CA TYR A 404 4.26 -28.16 -5.02
C TYR A 404 3.83 -29.32 -4.14
N LEU A 405 4.29 -30.54 -4.45
CA LEU A 405 3.89 -31.78 -3.81
C LEU A 405 5.08 -32.44 -3.11
N ASP A 406 4.85 -33.04 -1.95
CA ASP A 406 5.82 -33.90 -1.29
C ASP A 406 5.83 -35.32 -1.87
N ASP A 407 6.69 -36.18 -1.32
CA ASP A 407 6.84 -37.57 -1.77
C ASP A 407 5.54 -38.40 -1.60
N ASN A 408 4.63 -37.97 -0.74
CA ASN A 408 3.32 -38.59 -0.51
C ASN A 408 2.22 -38.02 -1.43
N ASN A 409 2.57 -37.17 -2.40
CA ASN A 409 1.63 -36.42 -3.23
C ASN A 409 0.67 -35.51 -2.43
N THR A 410 1.13 -35.02 -1.28
CA THR A 410 0.42 -34.01 -0.50
C THR A 410 1.06 -32.63 -0.69
N LEU A 411 0.40 -31.57 -0.27
CA LEU A 411 0.92 -30.21 -0.45
C LEU A 411 2.23 -30.00 0.30
N ASN A 412 3.25 -29.48 -0.37
CA ASN A 412 4.55 -29.20 0.24
C ASN A 412 4.40 -28.18 1.41
N PRO A 413 4.88 -28.49 2.64
CA PRO A 413 4.70 -27.62 3.82
C PRO A 413 5.32 -26.21 3.67
N PHE A 414 6.42 -26.08 2.92
CA PHE A 414 7.03 -24.77 2.66
C PHE A 414 6.16 -23.91 1.76
N PHE A 415 5.46 -24.53 0.81
CA PHE A 415 4.51 -23.84 -0.05
C PHE A 415 3.23 -23.50 0.73
N GLU A 416 2.74 -24.40 1.57
CA GLU A 416 1.61 -24.17 2.48
C GLU A 416 1.82 -22.93 3.37
N LYS A 417 3.03 -22.77 3.94
CA LYS A 417 3.39 -21.58 4.74
C LYS A 417 3.25 -20.28 3.95
N LYS A 418 3.58 -20.28 2.65
CA LYS A 418 3.40 -19.10 1.78
C LYS A 418 1.92 -18.82 1.53
N LEU A 419 1.09 -19.84 1.31
CA LEU A 419 -0.36 -19.69 1.15
C LEU A 419 -0.98 -19.03 2.38
N LYS A 420 -0.66 -19.51 3.59
CA LYS A 420 -1.14 -18.91 4.85
C LYS A 420 -0.72 -17.44 5.00
N TYR A 421 0.45 -17.06 4.48
CA TYR A 421 0.95 -15.70 4.57
C TYR A 421 0.27 -14.73 3.58
N PHE A 422 -0.04 -15.17 2.36
CA PHE A 422 -0.56 -14.30 1.29
C PHE A 422 -2.06 -14.45 1.00
N SER A 423 -2.70 -15.49 1.53
CA SER A 423 -4.13 -15.78 1.36
C SER A 423 -4.84 -15.80 2.71
N LYS A 424 -6.14 -15.44 2.73
CA LYS A 424 -6.99 -15.56 3.92
C LYS A 424 -7.47 -17.01 4.08
N LYS A 425 -8.01 -17.59 3.01
CA LYS A 425 -8.34 -19.01 2.88
C LYS A 425 -7.71 -19.57 1.61
N TYR A 426 -7.42 -20.87 1.61
CA TYR A 426 -6.96 -21.58 0.42
C TYR A 426 -7.53 -22.99 0.39
N TYR A 427 -7.75 -23.51 -0.81
CA TYR A 427 -8.31 -24.83 -1.07
C TYR A 427 -7.42 -25.52 -2.10
N VAL A 428 -7.14 -26.80 -1.90
CA VAL A 428 -6.15 -27.55 -2.66
C VAL A 428 -6.84 -28.73 -3.30
N PHE A 429 -6.75 -28.81 -4.63
CA PHE A 429 -7.37 -29.84 -5.45
C PHE A 429 -6.24 -30.64 -6.09
N ILE A 430 -6.07 -31.90 -5.69
CA ILE A 430 -4.96 -32.77 -6.14
C ILE A 430 -5.52 -33.99 -6.86
N ASN A 431 -5.20 -34.13 -8.15
CA ASN A 431 -5.65 -35.25 -9.00
C ASN A 431 -7.18 -35.40 -9.15
N GLU A 432 -7.96 -34.45 -8.68
CA GLU A 432 -9.41 -34.47 -8.79
C GLU A 432 -9.90 -34.21 -10.22
N GLU A 433 -10.98 -34.85 -10.65
CA GLU A 433 -11.61 -34.54 -11.94
C GLU A 433 -12.13 -33.11 -12.00
N TRP A 434 -12.02 -32.47 -13.17
CA TRP A 434 -12.32 -31.05 -13.31
C TRP A 434 -13.81 -30.75 -13.05
N GLU A 435 -14.71 -31.70 -13.33
CA GLU A 435 -16.14 -31.62 -13.08
C GLU A 435 -16.43 -31.45 -11.58
N ASN A 436 -15.79 -32.28 -10.74
CA ASN A 436 -15.95 -32.25 -9.29
C ASN A 436 -15.37 -30.96 -8.72
N SER A 437 -14.13 -30.63 -9.07
CA SER A 437 -13.50 -29.39 -8.61
C SER A 437 -14.29 -28.15 -9.05
N THR A 438 -14.87 -28.16 -10.26
CA THR A 438 -15.70 -27.05 -10.76
C THR A 438 -16.94 -26.82 -9.90
N LYS A 439 -17.61 -27.89 -9.46
CA LYS A 439 -18.80 -27.79 -8.60
C LYS A 439 -18.43 -27.22 -7.23
N GLU A 440 -17.43 -27.80 -6.57
CA GLU A 440 -16.99 -27.38 -5.25
C GLU A 440 -16.46 -25.94 -5.25
N ILE A 441 -15.67 -25.57 -6.25
CA ILE A 441 -15.17 -24.18 -6.40
C ILE A 441 -16.33 -23.18 -6.49
N LYS A 442 -17.41 -23.50 -7.23
CA LYS A 442 -18.57 -22.61 -7.31
C LYS A 442 -19.24 -22.45 -5.95
N GLU A 443 -19.43 -23.54 -5.22
CA GLU A 443 -20.01 -23.52 -3.87
C GLU A 443 -19.17 -22.68 -2.90
N ILE A 444 -17.85 -22.85 -2.90
CA ILE A 444 -16.92 -22.06 -2.08
C ILE A 444 -16.94 -20.58 -2.45
N ILE A 445 -16.98 -20.26 -3.76
CA ILE A 445 -17.08 -18.86 -4.23
C ILE A 445 -18.40 -18.24 -3.75
N MET A 446 -19.51 -18.97 -3.85
CA MET A 446 -20.82 -18.52 -3.38
C MET A 446 -20.81 -18.20 -1.88
N GLU A 447 -20.26 -19.10 -1.07
CA GLU A 447 -20.12 -18.90 0.37
C GLU A 447 -19.23 -17.70 0.70
N GLY A 448 -18.16 -17.49 -0.08
CA GLY A 448 -17.30 -16.32 0.07
C GLY A 448 -18.02 -15.01 -0.24
N ILE A 449 -18.89 -14.99 -1.26
CA ILE A 449 -19.68 -13.82 -1.64
C ILE A 449 -20.77 -13.53 -0.61
N SER A 450 -21.46 -14.54 -0.09
CA SER A 450 -22.55 -14.36 0.88
C SER A 450 -22.05 -13.85 2.24
N ASN A 451 -20.88 -14.33 2.68
CA ASN A 451 -20.23 -13.85 3.91
C ASN A 451 -19.61 -12.45 3.77
N ASP A 452 -19.43 -11.96 2.53
CA ASP A 452 -18.98 -10.59 2.24
C ASP A 452 -20.15 -9.59 2.16
N GLY A 453 -21.41 -10.01 2.20
CA GLY A 453 -22.60 -9.13 2.36
C GLY A 453 -22.65 -8.51 3.74
#